data_AF-A0A522KQ14-F1
#
_entry.id   AF-A0A522KQ14-F1
#
_cell.length_a   1.000
_cell.length_b   1.000
_cell.length_c   1.000
_cell.angle_alpha   90.00
_cell.angle_beta   90.00
_cell.angle_gamma   90.00
#
_symmetry.space_group_name_H-M   'P 1'
#
loop_
_entity.id
_entity.type
_entity.pdbx_description
1 polymer ?
#
loop_
_entity_poly.entity_id
_entity_poly.type
_entity_poly.pdbx_seq_one_letter_code
_entity_poly.pdbx_strand_id
1 'polypeptide(L)'
;MDFTPDADDALAQQRLIAALGARGFFTKFGDSGADVLPLAGLNKRRMRALARALGAPERLVNKTPTADLENLRPLRPDEDAYGVSDDEIDDFLEGKPVSAAARATILRFHADTPHKRAPPYTPQDPLPPSA
;
A
#
# COMPACT_ATOMS: atom_id res chain seq x y z
N MET A 1 -16.56 -15.43 -15.96
CA MET A 1 -17.02 -14.49 -14.94
C MET A 1 -16.39 -13.16 -15.28
N ASP A 2 -17.21 -12.17 -15.55
CA ASP A 2 -16.79 -10.84 -15.96
C ASP A 2 -16.25 -10.09 -14.71
N PHE A 3 -15.01 -9.59 -14.78
CA PHE A 3 -14.31 -8.91 -13.68
C PHE A 3 -14.33 -7.40 -13.90
N THR A 4 -15.52 -6.85 -14.12
CA THR A 4 -15.70 -5.40 -14.13
C THR A 4 -15.59 -4.89 -12.68
N PRO A 5 -14.63 -4.00 -12.37
CA PRO A 5 -14.52 -3.42 -11.04
C PRO A 5 -15.79 -2.60 -10.74
N ASP A 6 -16.36 -2.81 -9.55
CA ASP A 6 -17.54 -2.04 -9.14
C ASP A 6 -17.15 -0.57 -8.86
N ALA A 7 -18.12 0.35 -8.80
CA ALA A 7 -17.82 1.79 -8.69
C ALA A 7 -16.97 2.16 -7.46
N ASP A 8 -17.15 1.43 -6.35
CA ASP A 8 -16.35 1.57 -5.13
C ASP A 8 -14.91 1.08 -5.32
N ASP A 9 -14.67 0.09 -6.19
CA ASP A 9 -13.32 -0.40 -6.51
C ASP A 9 -12.55 0.62 -7.33
N ALA A 10 -13.19 1.22 -8.34
CA ALA A 10 -12.58 2.25 -9.16
C ALA A 10 -12.20 3.49 -8.31
N LEU A 11 -13.05 3.84 -7.34
CA LEU A 11 -12.80 4.92 -6.39
C LEU A 11 -11.72 4.55 -5.37
N ALA A 12 -11.69 3.31 -4.89
CA ALA A 12 -10.60 2.80 -4.05
C ALA A 12 -9.26 2.83 -4.82
N GLN A 13 -9.23 2.34 -6.06
CA GLN A 13 -8.08 2.38 -6.97
C GLN A 13 -7.57 3.82 -7.18
N GLN A 14 -8.47 4.80 -7.29
CA GLN A 14 -8.11 6.22 -7.40
C GLN A 14 -7.66 6.86 -6.08
N ARG A 15 -8.09 6.36 -4.92
CA ARG A 15 -7.80 6.93 -3.59
C ARG A 15 -6.63 6.27 -2.86
N LEU A 16 -6.08 5.17 -3.38
CA LEU A 16 -4.95 4.47 -2.79
C LEU A 16 -3.65 5.27 -3.00
N ILE A 17 -3.34 6.16 -2.06
CA ILE A 17 -2.11 6.94 -2.05
C ILE A 17 -0.93 5.97 -1.79
N ALA A 18 -0.15 5.68 -2.84
CA ALA A 18 1.06 4.85 -2.86
C ALA A 18 0.89 3.37 -2.44
N ALA A 19 1.76 2.48 -2.92
CA ALA A 19 1.76 1.05 -2.54
C ALA A 19 1.88 0.82 -1.01
N LEU A 20 2.52 1.75 -0.28
CA LEU A 20 2.60 1.74 1.20
C LEU A 20 1.29 2.21 1.85
N GLY A 21 0.68 3.29 1.34
CA GLY A 21 -0.59 3.79 1.88
C GLY A 21 -1.79 2.93 1.50
N ALA A 22 -1.67 2.16 0.41
CA ALA A 22 -2.63 1.16 -0.01
C ALA A 22 -2.84 0.06 1.04
N ARG A 23 -1.71 -0.44 1.59
CA ARG A 23 -1.70 -1.47 2.64
C ARG A 23 -1.87 -0.91 4.06
N GLY A 24 -1.77 0.41 4.23
CA GLY A 24 -1.53 1.01 5.54
C GLY A 24 -0.24 0.47 6.20
N PHE A 25 0.71 0.05 5.37
CA PHE A 25 1.95 -0.61 5.79
C PHE A 25 3.02 0.43 6.09
N PHE A 26 2.77 1.13 7.18
CA PHE A 26 3.64 2.08 7.81
C PHE A 26 3.24 2.18 9.29
N THR A 27 4.20 2.60 10.10
CA THR A 27 3.97 2.95 11.49
C THR A 27 3.38 4.35 11.54
N LYS A 28 2.18 4.49 12.12
CA LYS A 28 1.54 5.80 12.31
C LYS A 28 2.45 6.65 13.20
N PHE A 29 2.78 7.86 12.74
CA PHE A 29 3.75 8.77 13.39
C PHE A 29 5.20 8.26 13.43
N GLY A 30 5.51 7.13 12.79
CA GLY A 30 6.87 6.64 12.58
C GLY A 30 7.40 7.07 11.22
N ASP A 31 7.65 6.11 10.34
CA ASP A 31 8.09 6.32 8.95
C ASP A 31 7.11 7.16 8.10
N SER A 32 5.85 7.23 8.51
CA SER A 32 4.84 8.09 7.87
C SER A 32 4.82 9.55 8.35
N GLY A 33 5.54 9.87 9.44
CA GLY A 33 5.59 11.23 9.99
C GLY A 33 6.50 12.14 9.17
N ALA A 34 5.99 12.68 8.05
CA ALA A 34 6.74 13.54 7.15
C ALA A 34 5.90 14.75 6.69
N ASP A 35 6.58 15.87 6.41
CA ASP A 35 5.93 17.09 5.90
C ASP A 35 5.56 16.98 4.41
N VAL A 36 6.36 16.26 3.61
CA VAL A 36 6.18 16.11 2.16
C VAL A 36 6.38 14.66 1.75
N LEU A 37 5.51 14.16 0.87
CA LEU A 37 5.54 12.79 0.32
C LEU A 37 5.81 12.81 -1.20
N PRO A 38 7.09 12.93 -1.64
CA PRO A 38 7.42 13.12 -3.06
C PRO A 38 7.11 11.90 -3.95
N LEU A 39 6.91 10.73 -3.34
CA LEU A 39 6.61 9.48 -4.03
C LEU A 39 5.12 9.10 -3.92
N ALA A 40 4.28 9.97 -3.37
CA ALA A 40 2.84 9.74 -3.27
C ALA A 40 2.24 9.49 -4.66
N GLY A 41 1.36 8.49 -4.76
CA GLY A 41 0.72 8.08 -6.01
C GLY A 41 1.55 7.14 -6.91
N LEU A 42 2.80 6.85 -6.55
CA LEU A 42 3.59 5.83 -7.24
C LEU A 42 3.37 4.46 -6.60
N ASN A 43 3.16 3.44 -7.44
CA ASN A 43 3.19 2.04 -7.05
C ASN A 43 4.63 1.50 -7.09
N LYS A 44 4.86 0.27 -6.62
CA LYS A 44 6.22 -0.24 -6.42
C LYS A 44 7.01 -0.31 -7.73
N ARG A 45 6.39 -0.80 -8.79
CA ARG A 45 6.94 -0.89 -10.15
C ARG A 45 7.31 0.48 -10.70
N ARG A 46 6.45 1.50 -10.53
CA ARG A 46 6.77 2.88 -10.92
C ARG A 46 7.91 3.46 -10.09
N MET A 47 7.99 3.19 -8.78
CA MET A 47 9.12 3.59 -7.95
C MET A 47 10.43 2.94 -8.43
N ARG A 48 10.42 1.65 -8.78
CA ARG A 48 11.59 0.95 -9.35
C ARG A 48 12.00 1.55 -10.69
N ALA A 49 11.04 1.88 -11.56
CA ALA A 49 11.30 2.54 -12.83
C ALA A 49 11.94 3.93 -12.65
N LEU A 50 11.43 4.74 -11.71
CA LEU A 50 12.02 6.03 -11.35
C LEU A 50 13.44 5.87 -10.81
N ALA A 51 13.68 4.90 -9.92
CA ALA A 51 15.00 4.64 -9.38
C ALA A 51 16.02 4.29 -10.48
N ARG A 52 15.63 3.45 -11.46
CA ARG A 52 16.47 3.15 -12.63
C ARG A 52 16.77 4.39 -13.46
N ALA A 53 15.76 5.21 -13.74
CA ALA A 53 15.92 6.45 -14.49
C ALA A 53 16.89 7.43 -13.81
N LEU A 54 16.96 7.40 -12.48
CA LEU A 54 17.90 8.19 -11.67
C LEU A 54 19.30 7.54 -11.51
N GLY A 55 19.55 6.40 -12.14
CA GLY A 55 20.84 5.71 -12.10
C GLY A 55 21.09 4.89 -10.83
N ALA A 56 20.04 4.47 -10.11
CA ALA A 56 20.20 3.61 -8.94
C ALA A 56 20.78 2.23 -9.34
N PRO A 57 21.71 1.66 -8.57
CA PRO A 57 22.23 0.32 -8.81
C PRO A 57 21.14 -0.75 -8.80
N GLU A 58 21.18 -1.72 -9.73
CA GLU A 58 20.16 -2.78 -9.83
C GLU A 58 20.02 -3.61 -8.53
N ARG A 59 21.10 -3.77 -7.76
CA ARG A 59 21.04 -4.45 -6.45
C ARG A 59 20.10 -3.74 -5.46
N LEU A 60 19.96 -2.42 -5.55
CA LEU A 60 19.05 -1.63 -4.70
C LEU A 60 17.65 -1.63 -5.30
N VAL A 61 17.54 -1.49 -6.63
CA VAL A 61 16.26 -1.49 -7.34
C VAL A 61 15.52 -2.80 -7.13
N ASN A 62 16.21 -3.94 -7.11
CA ASN A 62 15.61 -5.28 -6.99
C ASN A 62 15.70 -5.87 -5.58
N LYS A 63 16.15 -5.10 -4.57
CA LYS A 63 16.21 -5.58 -3.18
C LYS A 63 14.82 -6.01 -2.73
N THR A 64 14.73 -7.17 -2.08
CA THR A 64 13.51 -7.64 -1.41
C THR A 64 13.09 -6.63 -0.35
N PRO A 65 11.86 -6.08 -0.42
CA PRO A 65 11.35 -5.14 0.57
C PRO A 65 11.16 -5.79 1.93
N THR A 66 11.59 -5.09 2.97
CA THR A 66 11.39 -5.47 4.37
C THR A 66 11.38 -4.22 5.25
N ALA A 67 10.52 -4.20 6.27
CA ALA A 67 10.54 -3.19 7.33
C ALA A 67 11.63 -3.44 8.39
N ASP A 68 12.11 -4.68 8.52
CA ASP A 68 13.16 -5.09 9.46
C ASP A 68 12.93 -4.66 10.92
N LEU A 69 11.69 -4.86 11.42
CA LEU A 69 11.28 -4.45 12.78
C LEU A 69 11.22 -5.61 13.79
N GLU A 70 11.22 -6.86 13.34
CA GLU A 70 10.98 -8.04 14.18
C GLU A 70 12.29 -8.67 14.68
N ASN A 71 12.57 -8.59 15.99
CA ASN A 71 13.77 -9.21 16.59
C ASN A 71 13.85 -10.74 16.40
N LEU A 72 12.70 -11.42 16.41
CA LEU A 72 12.64 -12.88 16.28
C LEU A 72 12.65 -13.35 14.82
N ARG A 73 12.41 -12.43 13.87
CA ARG A 73 12.34 -12.69 12.43
C ARG A 73 12.94 -11.51 11.66
N PRO A 74 14.26 -11.28 11.78
CA PRO A 74 14.91 -10.17 11.10
C PRO A 74 14.74 -10.29 9.59
N LEU A 75 14.68 -9.14 8.92
CA LEU A 75 14.53 -9.03 7.46
C LEU A 75 13.32 -9.77 6.88
N ARG A 76 12.27 -9.99 7.68
CA ARG A 76 11.02 -10.61 7.20
C ARG A 76 10.50 -9.85 5.97
N PRO A 77 10.31 -10.51 4.82
CA PRO A 77 9.75 -9.87 3.63
C PRO A 77 8.34 -9.32 3.88
N ASP A 78 8.02 -8.19 3.25
CA ASP A 78 6.69 -7.57 3.40
C ASP A 78 5.57 -8.49 2.88
N GLU A 79 5.84 -9.25 1.83
CA GLU A 79 4.90 -10.20 1.23
C GLU A 79 4.54 -11.33 2.22
N ASP A 80 5.52 -11.80 3.01
CA ASP A 80 5.31 -12.80 4.07
C ASP A 80 4.49 -12.25 5.25
N ALA A 81 4.49 -10.93 5.44
CA ALA A 81 3.72 -10.28 6.49
C ALA A 81 2.23 -10.12 6.11
N TYR A 82 1.94 -9.91 4.82
CA TYR A 82 0.59 -9.58 4.34
C TYR A 82 -0.11 -10.72 3.58
N GLY A 83 0.65 -11.67 3.04
CA GLY A 83 0.12 -12.73 2.20
C GLY A 83 -0.33 -12.25 0.82
N VAL A 84 0.25 -11.16 0.31
CA VAL A 84 0.03 -10.62 -1.03
C VAL A 84 1.34 -10.05 -1.57
N SER A 85 1.65 -10.33 -2.83
CA SER A 85 2.89 -9.87 -3.47
C SER A 85 2.82 -8.39 -3.88
N ASP A 86 3.99 -7.75 -4.03
CA ASP A 86 4.09 -6.39 -4.56
C ASP A 86 3.52 -6.30 -5.99
N ASP A 87 3.73 -7.33 -6.82
CA ASP A 87 3.19 -7.39 -8.18
C ASP A 87 1.66 -7.45 -8.20
N GLU A 88 1.05 -8.23 -7.30
CA GLU A 88 -0.41 -8.29 -7.18
C GLU A 88 -0.99 -6.95 -6.72
N ILE A 89 -0.35 -6.22 -5.80
CA ILE A 89 -0.88 -4.89 -5.44
C ILE A 89 -0.66 -3.89 -6.56
N ASP A 90 0.48 -3.94 -7.26
CA ASP A 90 0.74 -3.04 -8.39
C ASP A 90 -0.26 -3.28 -9.52
N ASP A 91 -0.59 -4.54 -9.80
CA ASP A 91 -1.61 -4.90 -10.79
C ASP A 91 -3.01 -4.44 -10.34
N PHE A 92 -3.37 -4.65 -9.07
CA PHE A 92 -4.63 -4.12 -8.52
C PHE A 92 -4.74 -2.60 -8.64
N LEU A 93 -3.67 -1.86 -8.31
CA LEU A 93 -3.60 -0.39 -8.40
C LEU A 93 -3.61 0.12 -9.84
N GLU A 94 -3.14 -0.68 -10.80
CA GLU A 94 -3.16 -0.36 -12.23
C GLU A 94 -4.45 -0.78 -12.93
N GLY A 95 -5.43 -1.34 -12.21
CA GLY A 95 -6.70 -1.81 -12.79
C GLY A 95 -6.55 -3.13 -13.56
N LYS A 96 -5.47 -3.87 -13.34
CA LYS A 96 -5.25 -5.17 -13.97
C LYS A 96 -5.96 -6.28 -13.17
N PRO A 97 -6.26 -7.43 -13.82
CA PRO A 97 -6.84 -8.57 -13.13
C PRO A 97 -5.91 -9.11 -12.04
N VAL A 98 -6.47 -9.43 -10.88
CA VAL A 98 -5.77 -10.08 -9.76
C VAL A 98 -6.63 -11.21 -9.19
N SER A 99 -6.02 -12.09 -8.38
CA SER A 99 -6.77 -13.16 -7.73
C SER A 99 -7.82 -12.60 -6.75
N ALA A 100 -8.93 -13.31 -6.56
CA ALA A 100 -9.96 -12.92 -5.60
C ALA A 100 -9.40 -12.82 -4.17
N ALA A 101 -8.46 -13.70 -3.82
CA ALA A 101 -7.78 -13.70 -2.52
C ALA A 101 -6.90 -12.46 -2.32
N ALA A 102 -6.11 -12.07 -3.34
CA ALA A 102 -5.30 -10.86 -3.29
C ALA A 102 -6.19 -9.62 -3.18
N ARG A 103 -7.23 -9.51 -4.02
CA ARG A 103 -8.20 -8.41 -3.96
C ARG A 103 -8.84 -8.29 -2.58
N ALA A 104 -9.34 -9.39 -2.01
CA ALA A 104 -9.95 -9.38 -0.68
C ALA A 104 -8.96 -8.94 0.41
N THR A 105 -7.71 -9.42 0.34
CA THR A 105 -6.65 -9.02 1.27
C THR A 105 -6.33 -7.54 1.16
N ILE A 106 -6.13 -7.01 -0.05
CA ILE A 106 -5.82 -5.59 -0.29
C ILE A 106 -6.95 -4.70 0.23
N LEU A 107 -8.20 -5.01 -0.11
CA LEU A 107 -9.36 -4.23 0.32
C LEU A 107 -9.55 -4.26 1.85
N ARG A 108 -9.36 -5.42 2.49
CA ARG A 108 -9.40 -5.55 3.95
C ARG A 108 -8.38 -4.62 4.61
N PHE A 109 -7.11 -4.71 4.21
CA PHE A 109 -6.06 -3.85 4.78
C PHE A 109 -6.32 -2.37 4.55
N HIS A 110 -6.86 -2.01 3.38
CA HIS A 110 -7.25 -0.63 3.12
C HIS A 110 -8.37 -0.17 4.07
N ALA A 111 -9.44 -0.95 4.19
CA ALA A 111 -10.60 -0.66 5.02
C ALA A 111 -10.28 -0.61 6.54
N ASP A 112 -9.31 -1.39 7.00
CA ASP A 112 -8.92 -1.44 8.42
C ASP A 112 -7.99 -0.30 8.84
N THR A 113 -7.40 0.42 7.88
CA THR A 113 -6.37 1.45 8.14
C THR A 113 -6.73 2.91 7.81
N PRO A 114 -8.02 3.36 7.69
CA PRO A 114 -8.34 4.74 7.34
C PRO A 114 -7.80 5.73 8.39
N HIS A 115 -7.81 5.33 9.66
CA HIS A 115 -7.27 6.11 10.78
C HIS A 115 -5.76 6.41 10.67
N LYS A 116 -5.02 5.70 9.81
CA LYS A 116 -3.60 5.99 9.54
C LYS A 116 -3.39 7.07 8.48
N ARG A 117 -4.42 7.36 7.66
CA ARG A 117 -4.39 8.34 6.56
C ARG A 117 -5.22 9.60 6.86
N ALA A 118 -5.78 9.69 8.06
CA ALA A 118 -6.54 10.83 8.55
C ALA A 118 -5.80 11.52 9.70
N PRO A 119 -6.05 12.84 9.93
CA PRO A 119 -5.69 13.50 11.18
C PRO A 119 -6.26 12.75 12.41
N PRO A 120 -5.73 12.99 13.62
CA PRO A 120 -6.33 12.49 14.85
C PRO A 120 -7.81 12.90 14.95
N TYR A 121 -8.68 11.93 15.21
CA TYR A 121 -10.10 12.20 15.40
C TYR A 121 -10.34 12.99 16.70
N THR A 122 -11.37 13.83 16.65
CA THR A 122 -11.86 14.70 17.70
C THR A 122 -13.35 14.42 17.93
N PRO A 123 -13.93 14.83 19.08
CA PRO A 123 -15.36 14.68 19.33
C PRO A 123 -16.27 15.40 18.32
N GLN A 124 -15.74 16.34 17.54
CA GLN A 124 -16.46 17.10 16.52
C GLN A 124 -16.51 16.37 15.17
N ASP A 125 -15.70 15.32 14.98
CA ASP A 125 -15.67 14.57 13.74
C ASP A 125 -16.92 13.70 13.60
N PRO A 126 -17.40 13.51 12.36
CA PRO A 126 -18.48 12.56 12.11
C PRO A 126 -18.04 11.16 12.55
N LEU A 127 -18.95 10.43 13.19
CA LEU A 127 -18.71 9.03 13.52
C LEU A 127 -18.31 8.28 12.24
N PRO A 128 -17.30 7.40 12.30
CA PRO A 128 -16.99 6.57 11.16
C PRO A 128 -18.25 5.79 10.75
N PRO A 129 -18.48 5.57 9.44
CA PRO A 129 -19.60 4.75 9.00
C PRO A 129 -19.54 3.42 9.76
N SER A 130 -20.68 3.00 10.30
CA SER A 130 -20.79 1.82 11.17
C SER A 130 -20.10 0.61 10.52
N ALA A 131 -19.11 0.07 11.22
CA ALA A 131 -18.45 -1.19 10.90
C ALA A 131 -19.40 -2.39 11.09
#